data_AF-A0A2V2CUK3-F1
#
_entry.id   AF-A0A2V2CUK3-F1
#
_cell.length_a   1.000
_cell.length_b   1.000
_cell.length_c   1.000
_cell.angle_alpha   90.00
_cell.angle_beta   90.00
_cell.angle_gamma   90.00
#
_symmetry.space_group_name_H-M   'P 1'
#
loop_
_entity.id
_entity.type
_entity.pdbx_description
1 polymer ?
#
loop_
_entity_poly.entity_id
_entity_poly.type
_entity_poly.pdbx_seq_one_letter_code
_entity_poly.pdbx_strand_id
1 'polypeptide(L)'
;MKQVLFILAVAFYLVSLCACGDQKIQSKSKQDSATKQVVQEQMANATGETSAPPTAIPEQQPASEESVSEPEQTQPAEALPDHEPAQTSGALDVDLTTLSSTMVYSEVYNMMYEPDRYVGKRIKMDGQFAVYEDPNTGAVYTACIIMDATACCSQGLEFVLAGEKTYPDDYPELGSEITVTGTFQLYGENGATYCHLVDAEMADGM
;
A
#
# COMPACT_ATOMS: atom_id res chain seq x y z
N MET A 1 -53.39 -10.74 41.41
CA MET A 1 -52.50 -10.02 40.47
C MET A 1 -51.11 -10.64 40.31
N LYS A 2 -50.52 -11.26 41.35
CA LYS A 2 -49.19 -11.92 41.24
C LYS A 2 -49.19 -13.24 40.45
N GLN A 3 -50.28 -14.02 40.52
CA GLN A 3 -50.41 -15.31 39.80
C GLN A 3 -50.53 -15.14 38.28
N VAL A 4 -51.15 -14.05 37.80
CA VAL A 4 -51.31 -13.76 36.36
C VAL A 4 -49.99 -13.25 35.73
N LEU A 5 -49.17 -12.56 36.53
CA LEU A 5 -47.83 -12.11 36.12
C LEU A 5 -46.83 -13.26 35.95
N PHE A 6 -46.93 -14.33 36.77
CA PHE A 6 -46.06 -15.50 36.62
C PHE A 6 -46.41 -16.34 35.39
N ILE A 7 -47.68 -16.43 35.00
CA ILE A 7 -48.11 -17.19 33.81
C ILE A 7 -47.68 -16.48 32.51
N LEU A 8 -47.69 -15.15 32.48
CA LEU A 8 -47.18 -14.37 31.34
C LEU A 8 -45.65 -14.44 31.18
N ALA A 9 -44.90 -14.57 32.28
CA ALA A 9 -43.44 -14.69 32.24
C ALA A 9 -42.96 -16.06 31.73
N VAL A 10 -43.71 -17.14 31.98
CA VAL A 10 -43.37 -18.50 31.49
C VAL A 10 -43.73 -18.68 30.01
N ALA A 11 -44.78 -18.01 29.53
CA ALA A 11 -45.18 -18.08 28.12
C ALA A 11 -44.20 -17.36 27.17
N PHE A 12 -43.51 -16.32 27.62
CA PHE A 12 -42.49 -15.63 26.82
C PHE A 12 -41.17 -16.40 26.75
N TYR A 13 -40.89 -17.28 27.72
CA TYR A 13 -39.66 -18.06 27.76
C TYR A 13 -39.70 -19.32 26.86
N LEU A 14 -40.89 -19.76 26.44
CA LEU A 14 -41.08 -20.98 25.65
C LEU A 14 -41.11 -20.76 24.12
N VAL A 15 -40.97 -19.52 23.64
CA VAL A 15 -40.90 -19.22 22.19
C VAL A 15 -39.44 -19.17 21.68
N SER A 16 -38.45 -19.40 22.54
CA SER A 16 -37.01 -19.25 22.19
C SER A 16 -36.26 -20.54 21.84
N LEU A 17 -36.92 -21.61 21.38
CA LEU A 17 -36.24 -22.87 21.04
C LEU A 17 -36.77 -23.53 19.75
N CYS A 18 -36.67 -22.85 18.62
CA CYS A 18 -36.56 -23.49 17.31
C CYS A 18 -35.64 -22.68 16.38
N ALA A 19 -34.34 -22.98 16.44
CA ALA A 19 -33.43 -22.85 15.31
C ALA A 19 -32.20 -23.75 15.55
N CYS A 20 -32.32 -25.03 15.23
CA CYS A 20 -31.14 -25.81 14.83
C CYS A 20 -30.87 -25.48 13.37
N GLY A 21 -29.79 -24.74 13.12
CA GLY A 21 -29.22 -24.53 11.80
C GLY A 21 -27.72 -24.78 11.88
N ASP A 22 -27.26 -25.72 11.07
CA ASP A 22 -25.92 -26.31 10.97
C ASP A 22 -24.74 -25.41 11.41
N GLN A 23 -23.94 -25.91 12.35
CA GLN A 23 -22.68 -25.28 12.73
C GLN A 23 -21.60 -25.68 11.72
N LYS A 24 -21.60 -25.03 10.55
CA LYS A 24 -20.38 -24.98 9.74
C LYS A 24 -19.38 -24.14 10.52
N ILE A 25 -18.34 -24.79 11.06
CA ILE A 25 -17.11 -24.14 11.50
C ILE A 25 -16.56 -23.39 10.29
N GLN A 26 -16.89 -22.10 10.17
CA GLN A 26 -16.09 -21.18 9.39
C GLN A 26 -14.95 -20.75 10.30
N SER A 27 -13.79 -21.35 10.07
CA SER A 27 -12.51 -20.73 10.33
C SER A 27 -12.50 -19.36 9.63
N LYS A 28 -12.91 -18.30 10.34
CA LYS A 28 -12.61 -16.93 9.93
C LYS A 28 -11.09 -16.79 9.95
N SER A 29 -10.47 -16.76 8.78
CA SER A 29 -9.11 -16.28 8.61
C SER A 29 -9.06 -14.86 9.17
N LYS A 30 -8.09 -14.63 10.03
CA LYS A 30 -7.89 -13.41 10.82
C LYS A 30 -7.32 -12.26 9.98
N GLN A 31 -7.54 -12.26 8.67
CA GLN A 31 -6.80 -11.45 7.70
C GLN A 31 -7.56 -10.19 7.26
N ASP A 32 -8.90 -10.19 7.36
CA ASP A 32 -9.76 -9.06 6.93
C ASP A 32 -9.72 -7.83 7.86
N SER A 33 -9.38 -8.02 9.15
CA SER A 33 -9.28 -6.89 10.09
C SER A 33 -7.95 -6.13 9.96
N ALA A 34 -6.89 -6.82 9.53
CA ALA A 34 -5.57 -6.22 9.42
C ALA A 34 -5.50 -5.26 8.23
N THR A 35 -6.02 -5.66 7.06
CA THR A 35 -6.06 -4.82 5.86
C THR A 35 -6.86 -3.53 6.06
N LYS A 36 -8.00 -3.58 6.77
CA LYS A 36 -8.77 -2.36 7.10
C LYS A 36 -8.06 -1.43 8.07
N GLN A 37 -7.39 -1.98 9.09
CA GLN A 37 -6.72 -1.17 10.12
C GLN A 37 -5.46 -0.50 9.58
N VAL A 38 -4.71 -1.22 8.74
CA VAL A 38 -3.43 -0.79 8.18
C VAL A 38 -3.59 0.38 7.18
N VAL A 39 -4.64 0.37 6.37
CA VAL A 39 -4.94 1.45 5.41
C VAL A 39 -5.24 2.77 6.14
N GLN A 40 -5.92 2.71 7.29
CA GLN A 40 -6.28 3.90 8.07
C GLN A 40 -5.07 4.54 8.78
N GLU A 41 -4.10 3.74 9.22
CA GLU A 41 -2.92 4.24 9.94
C GLU A 41 -1.91 4.96 9.03
N GLN A 42 -1.74 4.52 7.77
CA GLN A 42 -0.79 5.15 6.85
C GLN A 42 -1.28 6.50 6.31
N MET A 43 -2.59 6.67 6.10
CA MET A 43 -3.16 7.96 5.69
C MET A 43 -3.29 8.97 6.85
N ALA A 44 -3.49 8.49 8.08
CA ALA A 44 -3.60 9.37 9.26
C ALA A 44 -2.25 9.98 9.70
N ASN A 45 -1.11 9.37 9.34
CA ASN A 45 0.21 9.79 9.85
C ASN A 45 0.97 10.76 8.91
N ALA A 46 0.35 11.24 7.82
CA ALA A 46 0.96 12.18 6.87
C ALA A 46 1.04 13.63 7.41
N THR A 47 0.71 13.89 8.67
CA THR A 47 0.77 15.23 9.29
C THR A 47 1.83 15.29 10.38
N GLY A 48 3.03 15.73 10.01
CA GLY A 48 4.00 16.40 10.89
C GLY A 48 4.95 15.51 11.70
N GLU A 49 6.23 15.56 11.38
CA GLU A 49 7.20 16.39 12.11
C GLU A 49 8.58 16.33 11.42
N THR A 50 9.00 17.47 10.88
CA THR A 50 10.41 17.78 10.63
C THR A 50 11.16 17.71 11.95
N SER A 51 12.08 16.74 12.08
CA SER A 51 13.19 16.86 13.00
C SER A 51 14.46 16.36 12.34
N ALA A 52 15.46 17.23 12.39
CA ALA A 52 16.79 17.10 11.80
C ALA A 52 17.52 15.82 12.25
N PRO A 53 18.49 15.33 11.44
CA PRO A 53 19.19 14.08 11.70
C PRO A 53 20.07 14.17 12.96
N PRO A 54 20.21 13.10 13.75
CA PRO A 54 21.23 13.05 14.80
C PRO A 54 22.59 12.75 14.17
N THR A 55 23.38 13.80 13.98
CA THR A 55 24.84 13.73 13.89
C THR A 55 25.40 13.43 15.28
N ALA A 56 25.97 12.24 15.49
CA ALA A 56 27.12 11.98 16.39
C ALA A 56 27.37 10.47 16.52
N ILE A 57 28.35 9.95 15.78
CA ILE A 57 29.05 8.70 16.15
C ILE A 57 30.39 9.16 16.74
N PRO A 58 30.72 8.82 18.01
CA PRO A 58 32.04 9.10 18.56
C PRO A 58 33.11 8.20 17.92
N GLU A 59 34.13 8.83 17.35
CA GLU A 59 35.42 8.22 17.03
C GLU A 59 36.06 7.58 18.27
N GLN A 60 36.61 6.37 18.14
CA GLN A 60 38.07 6.14 18.25
C GLN A 60 38.38 4.63 18.33
N GLN A 61 39.13 4.15 17.35
CA GLN A 61 40.00 2.97 17.44
C GLN A 61 41.42 3.44 17.08
N PRO A 62 42.47 3.13 17.86
CA PRO A 62 43.81 3.62 17.55
C PRO A 62 44.57 2.68 16.60
N ALA A 63 45.11 3.31 15.56
CA ALA A 63 46.45 3.16 14.98
C ALA A 63 46.98 1.77 14.58
N SER A 64 47.23 1.61 13.27
CA SER A 64 48.56 1.19 12.78
C SER A 64 48.72 1.65 11.33
N GLU A 65 49.74 2.47 11.10
CA GLU A 65 50.26 2.84 9.78
C GLU A 65 50.99 1.65 9.17
N GLU A 66 50.66 1.27 7.94
CA GLU A 66 51.67 0.73 7.02
C GLU A 66 51.33 1.10 5.57
N SER A 67 52.31 1.74 4.97
CA SER A 67 52.34 2.37 3.66
C SER A 67 52.44 1.35 2.52
N VAL A 68 51.54 1.42 1.53
CA VAL A 68 51.80 0.92 0.17
C VAL A 68 51.11 1.81 -0.85
N SER A 69 51.88 2.14 -1.88
CA SER A 69 51.69 3.15 -2.91
C SER A 69 50.55 2.88 -3.92
N GLU A 70 50.05 3.99 -4.44
CA GLU A 70 49.09 4.22 -5.55
C GLU A 70 49.33 3.37 -6.81
N PRO A 71 48.27 3.11 -7.59
CA PRO A 71 48.15 3.89 -8.82
C PRO A 71 46.74 4.42 -9.11
N GLU A 72 46.70 5.66 -9.61
CA GLU A 72 45.57 6.32 -10.24
C GLU A 72 44.84 5.37 -11.20
N GLN A 73 43.57 5.07 -10.90
CA GLN A 73 42.61 4.64 -11.91
C GLN A 73 41.63 5.78 -12.17
N THR A 74 41.87 6.38 -13.32
CA THR A 74 41.07 7.36 -14.02
C THR A 74 39.62 6.93 -14.06
N GLN A 75 38.76 7.72 -13.43
CA GLN A 75 37.31 7.65 -13.50
C GLN A 75 36.87 8.04 -14.91
N PRO A 76 36.21 7.17 -15.70
CA PRO A 76 35.41 7.65 -16.81
C PRO A 76 34.20 8.36 -16.22
N ALA A 77 34.16 9.68 -16.39
CA ALA A 77 32.93 10.45 -16.30
C ALA A 77 31.98 9.90 -17.37
N GLU A 78 31.09 8.99 -16.99
CA GLU A 78 30.02 8.56 -17.85
C GLU A 78 28.99 9.70 -17.92
N ALA A 79 28.96 10.30 -19.10
CA ALA A 79 28.04 11.33 -19.49
C ALA A 79 26.59 10.86 -19.28
N LEU A 80 25.80 11.77 -18.72
CA LEU A 80 24.33 11.74 -18.77
C LEU A 80 23.88 11.41 -20.21
N PRO A 81 23.09 10.36 -20.44
CA PRO A 81 22.30 10.30 -21.66
C PRO A 81 21.20 11.34 -21.55
N ASP A 82 21.25 12.32 -22.45
CA ASP A 82 20.18 13.26 -22.72
C ASP A 82 18.84 12.51 -22.84
N HIS A 83 17.88 12.99 -22.08
CA HIS A 83 16.50 12.51 -22.05
C HIS A 83 15.84 12.82 -23.40
N GLU A 84 15.79 11.83 -24.31
CA GLU A 84 14.79 11.83 -25.35
C GLU A 84 13.47 11.32 -24.76
N PRO A 85 12.33 12.02 -24.91
CA PRO A 85 11.04 11.46 -24.55
C PRO A 85 10.62 10.47 -25.63
N ALA A 86 11.13 9.25 -25.56
CA ALA A 86 10.57 8.12 -26.28
C ALA A 86 9.25 7.73 -25.60
N GLN A 87 8.16 8.42 -25.97
CA GLN A 87 6.80 8.02 -25.66
C GLN A 87 6.51 6.69 -26.39
N THR A 88 6.94 5.59 -25.78
CA THR A 88 6.47 4.25 -26.14
C THR A 88 5.27 3.99 -25.25
N SER A 89 4.08 4.37 -25.71
CA SER A 89 2.81 4.05 -25.04
C SER A 89 2.65 2.52 -24.99
N GLY A 90 3.17 1.89 -23.95
CA GLY A 90 3.14 0.44 -23.73
C GLY A 90 4.39 -0.16 -23.10
N ALA A 91 5.55 0.51 -23.16
CA ALA A 91 6.73 0.04 -22.42
C ALA A 91 6.62 0.43 -20.94
N LEU A 92 7.00 -0.47 -20.04
CA LEU A 92 7.08 -0.18 -18.61
C LEU A 92 8.38 0.57 -18.33
N ASP A 93 8.29 1.66 -17.58
CA ASP A 93 9.47 2.38 -17.09
C ASP A 93 9.99 1.75 -15.80
N VAL A 94 9.08 1.26 -14.95
CA VAL A 94 9.40 0.57 -13.69
C VAL A 94 8.48 -0.64 -13.54
N ASP A 95 9.07 -1.84 -13.59
CA ASP A 95 8.34 -3.09 -13.35
C ASP A 95 8.74 -3.69 -11.99
N LEU A 96 7.93 -3.40 -10.97
CA LEU A 96 8.15 -3.90 -9.61
C LEU A 96 7.95 -5.42 -9.52
N THR A 97 7.20 -6.02 -10.45
CA THR A 97 6.90 -7.47 -10.44
C THR A 97 8.14 -8.32 -10.70
N THR A 98 9.21 -7.70 -11.21
CA THR A 98 10.50 -8.35 -11.48
C THR A 98 11.47 -8.28 -10.29
N LEU A 99 11.13 -7.54 -9.23
CA LEU A 99 11.99 -7.28 -8.08
C LEU A 99 11.68 -8.24 -6.93
N SER A 100 12.65 -8.40 -6.01
CA SER A 100 12.39 -9.08 -4.73
C SER A 100 11.41 -8.26 -3.87
N SER A 101 10.64 -8.89 -2.99
CA SER A 101 9.69 -8.19 -2.10
C SER A 101 10.34 -7.07 -1.28
N THR A 102 11.58 -7.25 -0.80
CA THR A 102 12.35 -6.20 -0.11
C THR A 102 12.63 -5.00 -1.02
N MET A 103 12.96 -5.24 -2.29
CA MET A 103 13.18 -4.16 -3.26
C MET A 103 11.87 -3.49 -3.67
N VAL A 104 10.80 -4.25 -3.87
CA VAL A 104 9.46 -3.69 -4.13
C VAL A 104 9.05 -2.75 -3.00
N TYR A 105 9.19 -3.19 -1.75
CA TYR A 105 8.90 -2.37 -0.58
C TYR A 105 9.76 -1.10 -0.51
N SER A 106 11.06 -1.21 -0.81
CA SER A 106 11.95 -0.04 -0.83
C SER A 106 11.58 0.93 -1.96
N GLU A 107 11.18 0.42 -3.11
CA GLU A 107 10.86 1.23 -4.28
C GLU A 107 9.52 1.96 -4.11
N VAL A 108 8.50 1.32 -3.54
CA VAL A 108 7.24 1.99 -3.19
C VAL A 108 7.49 3.08 -2.14
N TYR A 109 8.36 2.84 -1.15
CA TYR A 109 8.78 3.88 -0.21
C TYR A 109 9.43 5.09 -0.92
N ASN A 110 10.33 4.82 -1.87
CA ASN A 110 11.00 5.87 -2.64
C ASN A 110 10.00 6.68 -3.48
N MET A 111 8.95 6.05 -4.01
CA MET A 111 7.89 6.75 -4.73
C MET A 111 7.13 7.76 -3.84
N MET A 112 6.99 7.46 -2.55
CA MET A 112 6.38 8.38 -1.58
C MET A 112 7.37 9.46 -1.11
N TYR A 113 8.66 9.15 -1.01
CA TYR A 113 9.68 10.04 -0.46
C TYR A 113 10.31 10.99 -1.51
N GLU A 114 10.54 10.51 -2.74
CA GLU A 114 11.08 11.26 -3.88
C GLU A 114 10.16 11.14 -5.11
N PRO A 115 8.89 11.58 -5.01
CA PRO A 115 7.88 11.33 -6.04
C PRO A 115 8.23 11.92 -7.41
N ASP A 116 8.95 13.04 -7.46
CA ASP A 116 9.34 13.73 -8.70
C ASP A 116 10.13 12.83 -9.66
N ARG A 117 10.84 11.82 -9.13
CA ARG A 117 11.59 10.85 -9.93
C ARG A 117 10.69 9.89 -10.71
N TYR A 118 9.42 9.77 -10.31
CA TYR A 118 8.47 8.80 -10.85
C TYR A 118 7.35 9.45 -11.65
N VAL A 119 7.11 10.76 -11.50
CA VAL A 119 6.06 11.46 -12.24
C VAL A 119 6.15 11.18 -13.75
N GLY A 120 5.04 10.70 -14.31
CA GLY A 120 4.92 10.36 -15.73
C GLY A 120 5.45 8.98 -16.12
N LYS A 121 6.05 8.21 -15.21
CA LYS A 121 6.50 6.84 -15.48
C LYS A 121 5.32 5.86 -15.48
N ARG A 122 5.36 4.87 -16.37
CA ARG A 122 4.46 3.73 -16.36
C ARG A 122 4.99 2.66 -15.40
N ILE A 123 4.30 2.49 -14.28
CA ILE A 123 4.65 1.59 -13.19
C ILE A 123 3.77 0.34 -13.26
N LYS A 124 4.36 -0.84 -13.03
CA LYS A 124 3.62 -2.10 -12.82
C LYS A 124 3.95 -2.68 -11.45
N MET A 125 2.94 -3.11 -10.70
CA MET A 125 3.12 -3.72 -9.38
C MET A 125 2.08 -4.80 -9.08
N ASP A 126 2.48 -5.79 -8.26
CA ASP A 126 1.58 -6.78 -7.67
C ASP A 126 1.32 -6.45 -6.20
N GLY A 127 0.12 -6.76 -5.72
CA GLY A 127 -0.25 -6.56 -4.32
C GLY A 127 -1.68 -6.99 -4.02
N GLN A 128 -2.14 -6.70 -2.81
CA GLN A 128 -3.52 -6.96 -2.40
C GLN A 128 -4.39 -5.73 -2.66
N PHE A 129 -5.57 -5.95 -3.23
CA PHE A 129 -6.58 -4.91 -3.42
C PHE A 129 -7.11 -4.43 -2.07
N ALA A 130 -7.07 -3.11 -1.86
CA ALA A 130 -7.64 -2.47 -0.68
C ALA A 130 -8.43 -1.23 -1.07
N VAL A 131 -9.33 -0.82 -0.18
CA VAL A 131 -10.13 0.39 -0.31
C VAL A 131 -10.10 1.17 1.00
N TYR A 132 -9.91 2.48 0.88
CA TYR A 132 -10.14 3.45 1.95
C TYR A 132 -11.39 4.26 1.63
N GLU A 133 -12.24 4.48 2.62
CA GLU A 133 -13.35 5.43 2.53
C GLU A 133 -13.14 6.51 3.59
N ASP A 134 -13.07 7.77 3.17
CA ASP A 134 -13.02 8.89 4.11
C ASP A 134 -14.40 9.06 4.76
N PRO A 135 -14.54 8.84 6.08
CA PRO A 135 -15.83 8.90 6.77
C PRO A 135 -16.44 10.31 6.80
N ASN A 136 -15.66 11.35 6.51
CA ASN A 136 -16.12 12.73 6.52
C ASN A 136 -16.69 13.16 5.18
N THR A 137 -16.08 12.72 4.08
CA THR A 137 -16.44 13.14 2.71
C THR A 137 -17.18 12.06 1.93
N GLY A 138 -17.05 10.79 2.33
CA GLY A 138 -17.52 9.63 1.57
C GLY A 138 -16.67 9.33 0.33
N ALA A 139 -15.49 9.97 0.19
CA ALA A 139 -14.57 9.70 -0.91
C ALA A 139 -13.99 8.29 -0.76
N VAL A 140 -13.88 7.58 -1.88
CA VAL A 140 -13.41 6.18 -1.94
C VAL A 140 -12.11 6.15 -2.73
N TYR A 141 -11.07 5.57 -2.12
CA TYR A 141 -9.73 5.47 -2.69
C TYR A 141 -9.35 3.99 -2.79
N THR A 142 -8.98 3.55 -4.00
CA THR A 142 -8.55 2.18 -4.25
C THR A 142 -7.03 2.08 -4.25
N ALA A 143 -6.48 1.05 -3.62
CA ALA A 143 -5.03 0.91 -3.46
C ALA A 143 -4.56 -0.52 -3.73
N CYS A 144 -3.33 -0.63 -4.21
CA CYS A 144 -2.58 -1.88 -4.31
C CYS A 144 -1.56 -1.93 -3.17
N ILE A 145 -1.77 -2.84 -2.21
CA ILE A 145 -1.01 -2.93 -0.97
C ILE A 145 0.03 -4.05 -1.04
N ILE A 146 1.26 -3.70 -0.70
CA ILE A 146 2.37 -4.63 -0.50
C ILE A 146 2.70 -4.75 0.98
N MET A 147 3.28 -5.89 1.35
CA MET A 147 3.82 -6.12 2.68
C MET A 147 5.34 -6.18 2.63
N ASP A 148 6.02 -5.79 3.71
CA ASP A 148 7.44 -6.05 3.85
C ASP A 148 7.72 -7.57 3.90
N ALA A 149 9.00 -7.95 3.81
CA ALA A 149 9.41 -9.36 3.82
C ALA A 149 8.99 -10.12 5.10
N THR A 150 8.72 -9.39 6.19
CA THR A 150 8.28 -9.95 7.48
C THR A 150 6.76 -9.92 7.68
N ALA A 151 6.02 -9.34 6.74
CA ALA A 151 4.59 -9.09 6.79
C ALA A 151 4.11 -8.33 8.05
N CYS A 152 4.95 -7.48 8.63
CA CYS A 152 4.56 -6.64 9.77
C CYS A 152 4.31 -5.18 9.41
N CYS A 153 4.89 -4.70 8.31
CA CYS A 153 4.64 -3.38 7.75
C CYS A 153 4.04 -3.51 6.36
N SER A 154 3.23 -2.54 5.99
CA SER A 154 2.64 -2.42 4.65
C SER A 154 3.02 -1.11 4.00
N GLN A 155 2.91 -1.08 2.69
CA GLN A 155 2.88 0.13 1.88
C GLN A 155 1.92 -0.09 0.72
N GLY A 156 1.63 0.95 -0.05
CA GLY A 156 0.86 0.78 -1.26
C GLY A 156 0.78 2.05 -2.07
N LEU A 157 0.28 1.89 -3.29
CA LEU A 157 -0.04 3.01 -4.17
C LEU A 157 -1.54 3.02 -4.41
N GLU A 158 -2.13 4.20 -4.31
CA GLU A 158 -3.46 4.44 -4.84
C GLU A 158 -3.44 4.24 -6.35
N PHE A 159 -4.55 3.77 -6.91
CA PHE A 159 -4.73 3.74 -8.35
C PHE A 159 -6.16 4.12 -8.75
N VAL A 160 -6.28 4.69 -9.95
CA VAL A 160 -7.56 5.00 -10.61
C VAL A 160 -7.57 4.30 -11.95
N LEU A 161 -8.54 3.39 -12.13
CA LEU A 161 -8.69 2.63 -13.36
C LEU A 161 -9.05 3.55 -14.53
N ALA A 162 -8.55 3.22 -15.71
CA ALA A 162 -8.94 3.91 -16.94
C ALA A 162 -10.44 3.71 -17.23
N GLY A 163 -11.09 4.78 -17.67
CA GLY A 163 -12.52 4.79 -18.02
C GLY A 163 -13.45 5.03 -16.82
N GLU A 164 -14.75 4.88 -17.07
CA GLU A 164 -15.78 5.06 -16.03
C GLU A 164 -15.94 3.77 -15.22
N LYS A 165 -15.09 3.59 -14.20
CA LYS A 165 -15.12 2.45 -13.27
C LYS A 165 -15.62 2.87 -11.90
N THR A 166 -16.50 2.06 -11.31
CA THR A 166 -17.12 2.36 -10.01
C THR A 166 -16.92 1.21 -9.03
N TYR A 167 -16.35 1.50 -7.87
CA TYR A 167 -16.34 0.58 -6.74
C TYR A 167 -17.74 0.52 -6.10
N PRO A 168 -18.27 -0.68 -5.74
CA PRO A 168 -17.61 -1.98 -5.78
C PRO A 168 -17.78 -2.77 -7.10
N ASP A 169 -18.67 -2.35 -7.99
CA ASP A 169 -19.14 -3.18 -9.11
C ASP A 169 -18.04 -3.59 -10.12
N ASP A 170 -17.03 -2.74 -10.32
CA ASP A 170 -15.93 -2.96 -11.26
C ASP A 170 -14.62 -3.47 -10.63
N TYR A 171 -14.64 -3.79 -9.34
CA TYR A 171 -13.43 -4.10 -8.57
C TYR A 171 -13.52 -5.49 -7.90
N PRO A 172 -12.39 -6.16 -7.63
CA PRO A 172 -12.38 -7.46 -6.99
C PRO A 172 -12.74 -7.35 -5.50
N GLU A 173 -12.88 -8.50 -4.85
CA GLU A 173 -13.05 -8.55 -3.40
C GLU A 173 -11.83 -7.97 -2.67
N LEU A 174 -12.04 -7.31 -1.54
CA LEU A 174 -10.95 -6.80 -0.70
C LEU A 174 -9.99 -7.93 -0.34
N GLY A 175 -8.69 -7.65 -0.42
CA GLY A 175 -7.62 -8.61 -0.17
C GLY A 175 -7.30 -9.54 -1.35
N SER A 176 -8.01 -9.43 -2.48
CA SER A 176 -7.65 -10.18 -3.69
C SER A 176 -6.27 -9.76 -4.19
N GLU A 177 -5.49 -10.71 -4.67
CA GLU A 177 -4.23 -10.42 -5.34
C GLU A 177 -4.52 -9.80 -6.71
N ILE A 178 -3.89 -8.66 -6.98
CA ILE A 178 -4.05 -7.89 -8.21
C ILE A 178 -2.68 -7.49 -8.77
N THR A 179 -2.63 -7.36 -10.08
CA THR A 179 -1.55 -6.66 -10.79
C THR A 179 -2.10 -5.35 -11.32
N VAL A 180 -1.47 -4.23 -10.96
CA VAL A 180 -1.86 -2.89 -11.43
C VAL A 180 -0.74 -2.33 -12.32
N THR A 181 -1.12 -1.79 -13.47
CA THR A 181 -0.21 -1.02 -14.35
C THR A 181 -0.81 0.34 -14.61
N GLY A 182 -0.10 1.43 -14.34
CA GLY A 182 -0.62 2.78 -14.57
C GLY A 182 0.48 3.84 -14.63
N THR A 183 0.08 5.09 -14.84
CA THR A 183 1.00 6.23 -14.92
C THR A 183 1.07 6.92 -13.57
N PHE A 184 2.27 7.05 -13.02
CA PHE A 184 2.47 7.70 -11.72
C PHE A 184 2.22 9.21 -11.80
N GLN A 185 1.34 9.72 -10.95
CA GLN A 185 1.00 11.14 -10.84
C GLN A 185 0.90 11.57 -9.38
N LEU A 186 0.98 12.90 -9.19
CA LEU A 186 0.74 13.54 -7.91
C LEU A 186 -0.54 14.36 -7.97
N TYR A 187 -1.29 14.34 -6.88
CA TYR A 187 -2.45 15.18 -6.71
C TYR A 187 -2.45 15.84 -5.32
N GLY A 188 -3.11 16.99 -5.22
CA GLY A 188 -3.24 17.73 -3.98
C GLY A 188 -4.62 17.52 -3.38
N GLU A 189 -4.69 17.18 -2.10
CA GLU A 189 -5.93 17.03 -1.36
C GLU A 189 -5.73 17.49 0.08
N ASN A 190 -6.66 18.27 0.61
CA ASN A 190 -6.63 18.78 1.99
C ASN A 190 -5.30 19.47 2.40
N GLY A 191 -4.58 20.05 1.43
CA GLY A 191 -3.29 20.72 1.67
C GLY A 191 -2.08 19.78 1.74
N ALA A 192 -2.28 18.48 1.53
CA ALA A 192 -1.22 17.48 1.38
C ALA A 192 -1.09 17.03 -0.09
N THR A 193 0.09 16.55 -0.45
CA THR A 193 0.37 15.95 -1.76
C THR A 193 0.37 14.44 -1.62
N TYR A 194 -0.36 13.77 -2.49
CA TYR A 194 -0.46 12.32 -2.56
C TYR A 194 0.03 11.81 -3.91
N CYS A 195 0.32 10.51 -3.99
CA CYS A 195 0.71 9.84 -5.21
C CYS A 195 -0.26 8.72 -5.57
N HIS A 196 -0.50 8.56 -6.87
CA HIS A 196 -1.36 7.51 -7.39
C HIS A 196 -0.94 7.07 -8.80
N LEU A 197 -1.45 5.92 -9.22
CA LEU A 197 -1.38 5.45 -10.60
C LEU A 197 -2.69 5.77 -11.31
N VAL A 198 -2.65 6.60 -12.35
CA VAL A 198 -3.84 6.90 -13.17
C VAL A 198 -3.78 6.18 -14.51
N ASP A 199 -4.90 6.22 -15.24
CA ASP A 199 -5.09 5.47 -16.48
C ASP A 199 -4.71 3.99 -16.28
N ALA A 200 -5.05 3.47 -15.10
CA ALA A 200 -4.57 2.18 -14.67
C ALA A 200 -5.37 1.03 -15.30
N GLU A 201 -4.65 -0.05 -15.57
CA GLU A 201 -5.17 -1.36 -15.92
C GLU A 201 -4.95 -2.29 -14.74
N MET A 202 -5.95 -3.11 -14.44
CA MET A 202 -5.89 -4.10 -13.38
C MET A 202 -6.20 -5.49 -13.95
N ALA A 203 -5.41 -6.47 -13.52
CA ALA A 203 -5.61 -7.87 -13.80
C ALA A 203 -5.57 -8.67 -12.48
N ASP A 204 -6.12 -9.87 -12.52
CA ASP A 204 -5.94 -10.83 -11.43
C ASP A 204 -4.44 -11.10 -11.22
N GLY A 205 -4.00 -11.17 -9.96
CA GLY A 205 -2.60 -11.46 -9.61
C GLY A 205 -2.14 -12.84 -10.10
N MET A 206 -0.84 -12.98 -10.38
CA MET A 206 -0.20 -14.24 -10.81
C MET A 206 0.25 -15.13 -9.65
#